data_AF-A0A8T3AWD9-F1
#
_entry.id   AF-A0A8T3AWD9-F1
#
_cell.length_a   1.000
_cell.length_b   1.000
_cell.length_c   1.000
_cell.angle_alpha   90.00
_cell.angle_beta   90.00
_cell.angle_gamma   90.00
#
_symmetry.space_group_name_H-M   'P 1'
#
loop_
_entity.id
_entity.type
_entity.pdbx_description
1 polymer ?
#
loop_
_entity_poly.entity_id
_entity_poly.type
_entity_poly.pdbx_seq_one_letter_code
_entity_poly.pdbx_strand_id
1 'polypeptide(L)'
;MLLSNCLFRVGGAAVLLSNRRQDRRLSKYQLLHTVRTHKGSDDRSYNCIFQSQDPSLLTGVSLSKDLMSVAGEALKTNITTLVLPISEQLLFFACLLSRRVLRIKSIRPYIPDFKYRALPSKYRAST
;
A
#
# COMPACT_ATOMS: atom_id res chain seq x y z
N MET A 1 0.03 -17.07 -21.33
CA MET A 1 0.38 -16.22 -20.17
C MET A 1 1.28 -16.93 -19.14
N LEU A 2 2.61 -16.69 -19.11
CA LEU A 2 3.49 -17.43 -18.17
C LEU A 2 3.63 -16.73 -16.79
N LEU A 3 3.84 -15.42 -16.77
CA LEU A 3 4.12 -14.65 -15.55
C LEU A 3 2.95 -14.66 -14.56
N SER A 4 1.71 -14.52 -15.05
CA SER A 4 0.50 -14.54 -14.23
C SER A 4 0.34 -15.87 -13.48
N ASN A 5 0.72 -16.99 -14.10
CA ASN A 5 0.66 -18.32 -13.48
C ASN A 5 1.67 -18.47 -12.32
N CYS A 6 2.75 -17.69 -12.31
CA CYS A 6 3.70 -17.67 -11.20
C CYS A 6 3.27 -16.73 -10.07
N LEU A 7 2.55 -15.65 -10.40
CA LEU A 7 2.14 -14.62 -9.45
C LEU A 7 0.85 -14.98 -8.70
N PHE A 8 -0.16 -15.52 -9.40
CA PHE A 8 -1.45 -15.86 -8.79
C PHE A 8 -1.44 -17.30 -8.29
N ARG A 9 -1.54 -17.47 -6.97
CA ARG A 9 -1.73 -18.76 -6.31
C ARG A 9 -3.03 -18.79 -5.53
N VAL A 10 -3.58 -19.98 -5.38
CA VAL A 10 -4.78 -20.21 -4.55
C VAL A 10 -4.37 -20.17 -3.08
N GLY A 11 -5.12 -19.41 -2.28
CA GLY A 11 -4.92 -19.31 -0.83
C GLY A 11 -6.19 -18.78 -0.15
N GLY A 12 -6.33 -19.02 1.15
CA GLY A 12 -7.46 -18.57 1.96
C GLY A 12 -7.00 -17.80 3.20
N ALA A 13 -7.70 -16.73 3.53
CA ALA A 13 -7.49 -15.97 4.75
C ALA A 13 -8.84 -15.49 5.30
N ALA A 14 -8.97 -15.41 6.62
CA ALA A 14 -10.14 -14.90 7.30
C ALA A 14 -9.73 -13.82 8.30
N VAL A 15 -10.53 -12.76 8.39
CA VAL A 15 -10.36 -11.66 9.36
C VAL A 15 -11.67 -11.46 10.09
N LEU A 16 -11.64 -11.49 11.41
CA LEU A 16 -12.78 -11.17 12.26
C LEU A 16 -12.70 -9.71 12.70
N LEU A 17 -13.75 -8.94 12.42
CA LEU A 17 -13.89 -7.54 12.82
C LEU A 17 -14.99 -7.42 13.88
N SER A 18 -14.70 -6.71 14.96
CA SER A 18 -15.68 -6.41 16.03
C SER A 18 -15.66 -4.93 16.36
N ASN A 19 -16.84 -4.38 16.61
CA ASN A 19 -17.03 -3.01 17.11
C ASN A 19 -17.24 -2.97 18.65
N ARG A 20 -17.19 -4.13 19.34
CA ARG A 20 -17.43 -4.22 20.78
C ARG A 20 -16.19 -3.79 21.56
N ARG A 21 -16.37 -2.92 22.56
CA ARG A 21 -15.27 -2.46 23.43
C ARG A 21 -14.63 -3.59 24.24
N GLN A 22 -15.39 -4.64 24.57
CA GLN A 22 -14.90 -5.80 25.31
C GLN A 22 -13.85 -6.58 24.51
N ASP A 23 -14.05 -6.71 23.19
CA ASP A 23 -13.17 -7.46 22.29
C ASP A 23 -11.86 -6.71 22.00
N ARG A 24 -11.76 -5.42 22.37
CA ARG A 24 -10.57 -4.59 22.15
C ARG A 24 -9.33 -5.13 22.87
N ARG A 25 -9.51 -5.84 24.00
CA ARG A 25 -8.39 -6.46 24.72
C ARG A 25 -7.86 -7.71 24.01
N LEU A 26 -8.68 -8.34 23.17
CA LEU A 26 -8.36 -9.56 22.43
C LEU A 26 -7.93 -9.26 20.98
N SER A 27 -8.26 -8.09 20.45
CA SER A 27 -7.92 -7.70 19.08
C SER A 27 -6.41 -7.55 18.89
N LYS A 28 -5.85 -8.21 17.87
CA LYS A 28 -4.43 -8.07 17.47
C LYS A 28 -4.13 -6.70 16.86
N TYR A 29 -5.08 -6.14 16.12
CA TYR A 29 -4.97 -4.85 15.45
C TYR A 29 -6.26 -4.05 15.57
N GLN A 30 -6.16 -2.72 15.61
CA GLN A 30 -7.30 -1.81 15.56
C GLN A 30 -7.35 -1.12 14.19
N LEU A 31 -8.46 -1.28 13.46
CA LEU A 31 -8.68 -0.54 12.22
C LEU A 31 -9.08 0.90 12.56
N LEU A 32 -8.27 1.87 12.13
CA LEU A 32 -8.48 3.29 12.42
C LEU A 32 -9.01 4.07 11.23
N HIS A 33 -8.44 3.84 10.05
CA HIS A 33 -8.82 4.54 8.83
C HIS A 33 -8.62 3.61 7.63
N THR A 34 -9.59 3.60 6.72
CA THR A 34 -9.46 3.01 5.38
C THR A 34 -9.61 4.11 4.34
N VAL A 35 -8.68 4.21 3.40
CA VAL A 35 -8.77 5.09 2.22
C VAL A 35 -8.84 4.21 0.99
N ARG A 36 -9.76 4.51 0.08
CA ARG A 36 -9.90 3.82 -1.21
C ARG A 36 -9.70 4.82 -2.33
N THR A 37 -8.88 4.45 -3.30
CA THR A 37 -8.61 5.26 -4.50
C THR A 37 -8.89 4.46 -5.75
N HIS A 38 -9.45 5.13 -6.76
CA HIS A 38 -9.80 4.52 -8.03
C HIS A 38 -9.14 5.28 -9.17
N LYS A 39 -8.27 4.60 -9.94
CA LYS A 39 -7.61 5.15 -11.14
C LYS A 39 -8.19 4.61 -12.45
N GLY A 40 -9.37 4.00 -12.44
CA GLY A 40 -9.94 3.36 -13.63
C GLY A 40 -10.33 4.31 -14.77
N SER A 41 -10.27 5.63 -14.57
CA SER A 41 -10.49 6.62 -15.64
C SER A 41 -9.27 6.85 -16.54
N ASP A 42 -8.09 6.36 -16.15
CA ASP A 42 -6.89 6.40 -16.97
C ASP A 42 -6.79 5.08 -17.75
N ASP A 43 -6.71 5.15 -19.08
CA ASP A 43 -6.68 3.97 -19.96
C ASP A 43 -5.50 3.05 -19.65
N ARG A 44 -4.35 3.61 -19.23
CA ARG A 44 -3.19 2.80 -18.83
C ARG A 44 -3.49 2.03 -17.55
N SER A 45 -4.14 2.69 -16.61
CA SER A 45 -4.55 2.10 -15.34
C SER A 45 -5.67 1.08 -15.51
N TYR A 46 -6.61 1.33 -16.42
CA TYR A 46 -7.69 0.42 -16.75
C TYR A 46 -7.14 -0.85 -17.42
N ASN A 47 -6.38 -0.69 -18.50
CA ASN A 47 -5.87 -1.79 -19.31
C ASN A 47 -4.69 -2.57 -18.67
N CYS A 48 -4.21 -2.19 -17.48
CA CYS A 48 -3.02 -2.81 -16.90
C CYS A 48 -3.23 -4.25 -16.42
N ILE A 49 -4.43 -4.58 -15.94
CA ILE A 49 -4.81 -5.94 -15.51
C ILE A 49 -6.19 -6.25 -16.08
N PHE A 50 -6.26 -7.24 -16.95
CA PHE A 50 -7.53 -7.72 -17.48
C PHE A 50 -7.63 -9.22 -17.46
N GLN A 51 -8.81 -9.74 -17.17
CA GLN A 51 -9.10 -11.14 -17.42
C GLN A 51 -9.38 -11.32 -18.91
N SER A 52 -8.60 -12.15 -19.58
CA SER A 52 -8.74 -12.41 -21.02
C SER A 52 -8.59 -13.89 -21.31
N GLN A 53 -9.16 -14.31 -22.43
CA GLN A 53 -9.09 -15.69 -22.88
C GLN A 53 -7.90 -15.84 -23.85
N ASP A 54 -7.03 -16.80 -23.58
CA ASP A 54 -5.94 -17.15 -24.49
C ASP A 54 -6.49 -17.93 -25.71
N PRO A 55 -5.73 -18.07 -26.82
CA PRO A 55 -6.18 -18.79 -28.03
C PRO A 55 -6.61 -20.24 -27.80
N SER A 56 -6.15 -20.85 -26.71
CA SER A 56 -6.55 -22.20 -26.26
C SER A 56 -7.85 -22.22 -25.45
N LEU A 57 -8.64 -21.13 -25.48
CA LEU A 57 -9.89 -20.94 -24.74
C LEU A 57 -9.74 -20.99 -23.20
N LEU A 58 -8.52 -20.86 -22.70
CA LEU A 58 -8.23 -20.81 -21.26
C LEU A 58 -8.32 -19.38 -20.77
N THR A 59 -9.19 -19.13 -19.79
CA THR A 59 -9.34 -17.82 -19.17
C THR A 59 -8.19 -17.57 -18.19
N GLY A 60 -7.42 -16.51 -18.43
CA GLY A 60 -6.30 -16.10 -17.59
C GLY A 60 -6.31 -14.60 -17.30
N VAL A 61 -5.26 -14.13 -16.63
CA VAL A 61 -5.06 -12.71 -16.33
C VAL A 61 -3.92 -12.16 -17.18
N SER A 62 -4.22 -11.16 -17.99
CA SER A 62 -3.26 -10.37 -18.75
C SER A 62 -2.71 -9.25 -17.88
N LEU A 63 -1.39 -9.12 -17.85
CA LEU A 63 -0.67 -8.09 -17.09
C LEU A 63 0.15 -7.25 -18.07
N SER A 64 -0.14 -5.96 -18.14
CA SER A 64 0.64 -5.01 -18.95
C SER A 64 1.98 -4.66 -18.29
N LYS A 65 2.96 -4.25 -19.09
CA LYS A 65 4.26 -3.72 -18.60
C LYS A 65 4.10 -2.44 -17.77
N ASP A 66 3.03 -1.69 -18.02
CA ASP A 66 2.70 -0.46 -17.29
C ASP A 66 2.18 -0.71 -15.88
N LEU A 67 1.94 -1.97 -15.49
CA LEU A 67 1.41 -2.31 -14.17
C LEU A 67 2.26 -1.73 -13.03
N MET A 68 3.60 -1.84 -13.14
CA MET A 68 4.49 -1.42 -12.06
C MET A 68 4.54 0.12 -11.91
N SER A 69 4.47 0.86 -13.03
CA SER A 69 4.43 2.33 -13.02
C SER A 69 3.08 2.84 -12.50
N VAL A 70 1.97 2.29 -13.01
CA VAL A 70 0.62 2.61 -12.56
C VAL A 70 0.44 2.32 -11.08
N ALA A 71 0.89 1.16 -10.59
CA ALA A 71 0.80 0.78 -9.19
C ALA A 71 1.64 1.71 -8.29
N GLY A 72 2.84 2.07 -8.74
CA GLY A 72 3.69 3.02 -8.02
C GLY A 72 3.06 4.40 -7.89
N GLU A 73 2.43 4.90 -8.95
CA GLU A 73 1.68 6.16 -8.92
C GLU A 73 0.46 6.09 -8.01
N ALA A 74 -0.32 5.02 -8.10
CA ALA A 74 -1.48 4.81 -7.23
C ALA A 74 -1.06 4.76 -5.75
N LEU A 75 0.03 4.05 -5.44
CA LEU A 75 0.58 3.99 -4.09
C LEU A 75 1.05 5.37 -3.60
N LYS A 76 1.70 6.16 -4.45
CA LYS A 76 2.13 7.52 -4.12
C LYS A 76 0.94 8.43 -3.80
N THR A 77 -0.13 8.37 -4.58
CA THR A 77 -1.37 9.11 -4.30
C THR A 77 -2.02 8.63 -3.00
N ASN A 78 -1.94 7.33 -2.69
CA ASN A 78 -2.53 6.78 -1.47
C ASN A 78 -1.75 7.14 -0.22
N ILE A 79 -0.42 7.11 -0.28
CA ILE A 79 0.43 7.51 0.83
C ILE A 79 0.30 9.01 1.11
N THR A 80 0.12 9.84 0.08
CA THR A 80 -0.08 11.29 0.25
C THR A 80 -1.46 11.63 0.80
N THR A 81 -2.50 10.83 0.51
CA THR A 81 -3.87 11.02 1.02
C THR A 81 -4.14 10.31 2.35
N LEU A 82 -3.40 9.24 2.65
CA LEU A 82 -3.32 8.71 4.00
C LEU A 82 -2.78 9.82 4.89
N VAL A 83 -3.61 10.25 5.83
CA VAL A 83 -3.21 11.15 6.93
C VAL A 83 -2.23 10.39 7.82
N LEU A 84 -1.00 10.21 7.31
CA LEU A 84 0.16 10.04 8.16
C LEU A 84 0.11 11.18 9.17
N PRO A 85 0.40 10.93 10.46
CA PRO A 85 0.48 12.01 11.44
C PRO A 85 1.32 13.14 10.82
N ILE A 86 0.84 14.38 10.95
CA ILE A 86 1.39 15.55 10.24
C ILE A 86 2.91 15.63 10.40
N SER A 87 3.45 15.18 11.55
CA SER A 87 4.87 15.03 11.84
C SER A 87 5.64 14.17 10.82
N GLU A 88 5.11 13.01 10.42
CA GLU A 88 5.73 12.08 9.47
C GLU A 88 5.64 12.59 8.03
N GLN A 89 4.51 13.22 7.67
CA GLN A 89 4.37 13.88 6.37
C GLN A 89 5.36 15.04 6.24
N LEU A 90 5.50 15.86 7.29
CA LEU A 90 6.46 16.96 7.34
C LEU A 90 7.89 16.46 7.27
N LEU A 91 8.25 15.38 7.98
CA LEU A 91 9.61 14.84 7.96
C LEU A 91 9.97 14.29 6.57
N PHE A 92 9.06 13.52 5.95
CA PHE A 92 9.24 13.02 4.59
C PHE A 92 9.35 14.16 3.57
N PHE A 93 8.47 15.16 3.68
CA PHE A 93 8.47 16.32 2.80
C PHE A 93 9.72 17.20 2.97
N ALA A 94 10.17 17.42 4.21
CA ALA A 94 11.43 18.12 4.52
C ALA A 94 12.65 17.37 3.98
N CYS A 95 12.67 16.04 4.07
CA CYS A 95 13.71 15.19 3.47
C CYS A 95 13.71 15.30 1.92
N LEU A 96 12.52 15.37 1.32
CA LEU A 96 12.36 15.52 -0.13
C LEU A 96 12.83 16.90 -0.61
N LEU A 97 12.44 17.97 0.09
CA LEU A 97 12.85 19.35 -0.17
C LEU A 97 14.35 19.56 0.01
N SER A 98 14.93 19.07 1.11
CA SER A 98 16.37 19.17 1.35
C SER A 98 17.19 18.48 0.26
N ARG A 99 16.74 17.32 -0.24
CA ARG A 99 17.39 16.66 -1.38
C ARG A 99 17.22 17.41 -2.70
N ARG A 100 16.03 17.95 -2.96
CA ARG A 100 15.69 18.57 -4.25
C ARG A 100 16.23 20.00 -4.38
N VAL A 101 16.21 20.78 -3.31
CA VAL A 101 16.60 22.19 -3.30
C VAL A 101 18.05 22.37 -2.86
N LEU A 102 18.49 21.66 -1.81
CA LEU A 102 19.84 21.85 -1.26
C LEU A 102 20.89 20.94 -1.90
N ARG A 103 20.52 20.06 -2.86
CA ARG A 103 21.41 19.10 -3.55
C ARG A 103 22.31 18.28 -2.61
N ILE A 104 21.88 18.07 -1.36
CA ILE A 104 22.66 17.32 -0.36
C ILE A 104 22.50 15.82 -0.65
N LYS A 105 23.44 15.26 -1.42
CA LYS A 105 23.49 13.83 -1.77
C LYS A 105 23.70 12.89 -0.57
N SER A 106 24.04 13.41 0.61
CA SER A 106 24.44 12.63 1.79
C SER A 106 23.29 12.21 2.73
N ILE A 107 22.10 12.80 2.59
CA ILE A 107 20.97 12.48 3.49
C ILE A 107 20.34 11.17 3.03
N ARG A 108 20.35 10.13 3.87
CA ARG A 108 19.66 8.85 3.60
C ARG A 108 18.14 9.08 3.43
N PRO A 109 17.45 8.36 2.53
CA PRO A 109 16.03 8.57 2.34
C PRO A 109 15.32 8.19 3.63
N TYR A 110 14.61 9.12 4.25
CA TYR A 110 13.80 8.78 5.40
C TYR A 110 12.68 7.84 4.94
N ILE A 111 12.65 6.64 5.52
CA ILE A 111 11.60 5.66 5.32
C ILE A 111 10.56 5.97 6.40
N PRO A 112 9.35 6.45 6.02
CA PRO A 112 8.30 6.74 7.00
C PRO A 112 8.02 5.50 7.83
N ASP A 113 8.07 5.64 9.16
CA ASP A 113 7.78 4.53 10.04
C ASP A 113 6.26 4.45 10.25
N PHE A 114 5.65 3.45 9.62
CA PHE A 114 4.21 3.21 9.70
C PHE A 114 3.76 2.59 11.04
N LYS A 115 4.68 2.35 12.00
CA LYS A 115 4.34 1.76 13.32
C LYS A 115 3.56 2.70 14.24
N TYR A 116 3.60 4.02 14.05
CA TYR A 116 3.19 4.99 15.08
C TYR A 116 1.67 5.21 15.26
N ARG A 117 0.82 4.27 14.82
CA ARG A 117 -0.61 4.29 15.23
C ARG A 117 -1.19 2.92 15.57
N ALA A 118 -0.38 2.02 16.10
CA ALA A 118 -0.88 0.88 16.85
C ALA A 118 0.09 0.59 17.98
N LEU A 119 -0.18 1.17 19.15
CA LEU A 119 -0.12 0.54 20.47
C LEU A 119 -0.11 1.63 21.55
N PRO A 120 -1.10 1.69 22.47
CA PRO A 120 -0.87 2.34 23.74
C PRO A 120 0.35 1.69 24.41
N SER A 121 1.14 2.49 25.12
CA SER A 121 2.43 2.21 25.81
C SER A 121 2.56 0.88 26.59
N LYS A 122 1.52 0.05 26.69
CA LYS A 122 1.48 -1.18 27.48
C LYS A 122 1.93 -2.46 26.76
N TYR A 123 2.25 -2.41 25.46
CA TYR A 123 2.79 -3.57 24.72
C TYR A 123 4.10 -3.25 24.00
N ARG A 124 5.04 -2.66 24.73
CA ARG A 124 6.44 -2.57 24.30
C ARG A 124 7.06 -3.95 24.56
N ALA A 125 6.97 -4.85 23.58
CA ALA A 125 7.78 -6.06 23.60
C ALA A 125 9.24 -5.66 23.41
N SER A 126 10.05 -5.96 24.42
CA SER A 126 11.50 -5.97 24.37
C SER A 126 11.97 -6.95 23.31
N THR A 127 12.60 -6.42 22.28
CA THR A 127 13.70 -7.08 21.57
C THR A 127 14.92 -6.21 21.75
#